data_AF-A0A160HRD2-F1
#
_entry.id   AF-A0A160HRD2-F1
#
_cell.length_a   1.000
_cell.length_b   1.000
_cell.length_c   1.000
_cell.angle_alpha   90.00
_cell.angle_beta   90.00
_cell.angle_gamma   90.00
#
_symmetry.space_group_name_H-M   'P 1'
#
loop_
_entity.id
_entity.type
_entity.pdbx_description
1 polymer ?
#
loop_
_entity_poly.entity_id
_entity_poly.type
_entity_poly.pdbx_seq_one_letter_code
_entity_poly.pdbx_strand_id
1 'polypeptide(L)'
;MKKIESLLSPICEAINETKSKSKQAVFNMYLQNILEAKKYYTWEQIADYINNNTKTELAQKTYINMTERAKKRQKCTEPKEQTKTIDVIDQNEAKGDEPRGGVKGFFSNISENKKEIEHDPSATNEKFINKYL
;
A
#
# COMPACT_ATOMS: atom_id res chain seq x y z
N MET A 1 -32.41 8.50 -14.41
CA MET A 1 -31.55 7.73 -13.48
C MET A 1 -30.45 7.08 -14.31
N LYS A 2 -29.16 7.30 -14.00
CA LYS A 2 -28.08 6.61 -14.75
C LYS A 2 -28.11 5.13 -14.39
N LYS A 3 -28.08 4.24 -15.40
CA LYS A 3 -28.10 2.78 -15.17
C LYS A 3 -26.79 2.34 -14.49
N ILE A 4 -26.88 1.46 -13.51
CA ILE A 4 -25.72 0.92 -12.76
C ILE A 4 -24.68 0.30 -13.71
N GLU A 5 -25.14 -0.39 -14.75
CA GLU A 5 -24.32 -1.00 -15.81
C GLU A 5 -23.40 0.03 -16.48
N SER A 6 -23.95 1.17 -16.90
CA SER A 6 -23.16 2.20 -17.59
C SER A 6 -21.99 2.75 -16.78
N LEU A 7 -22.08 2.69 -15.44
CA LEU A 7 -21.06 3.20 -14.53
C LEU A 7 -20.08 2.10 -14.09
N LEU A 8 -20.58 0.88 -13.85
CA LEU A 8 -19.79 -0.21 -13.26
C LEU A 8 -19.30 -1.26 -14.27
N SER A 9 -19.88 -1.36 -15.48
CA SER A 9 -19.41 -2.29 -16.52
C SER A 9 -17.92 -2.14 -16.84
N PRO A 10 -17.37 -0.91 -17.04
CA PRO A 10 -15.94 -0.75 -17.33
C PRO A 10 -15.04 -1.26 -16.20
N ILE A 11 -15.53 -1.23 -14.95
CA ILE A 11 -14.81 -1.74 -13.78
C ILE A 11 -14.81 -3.26 -13.78
N CYS A 12 -15.96 -3.87 -14.08
CA CYS A 12 -16.11 -5.32 -14.14
C CYS A 12 -15.28 -5.91 -15.28
N GLU A 13 -15.30 -5.28 -16.46
CA GLU A 13 -14.45 -5.62 -17.61
C GLU A 13 -12.97 -5.53 -17.22
N ALA A 14 -12.54 -4.41 -16.64
CA ALA A 14 -11.15 -4.25 -16.22
C ALA A 14 -10.74 -5.30 -15.18
N ILE A 15 -11.60 -5.69 -14.23
CA ILE A 15 -11.30 -6.77 -13.26
C ILE A 15 -11.15 -8.11 -13.97
N ASN A 16 -11.99 -8.40 -14.96
CA ASN A 16 -11.99 -9.68 -15.68
C ASN A 16 -10.82 -9.79 -16.69
N GLU A 17 -10.48 -8.70 -17.35
CA GLU A 17 -9.38 -8.64 -18.34
C GLU A 17 -8.00 -8.64 -17.66
N THR A 18 -7.89 -8.00 -16.50
CA THR A 18 -6.60 -7.81 -15.85
C THR A 18 -6.15 -9.07 -15.10
N LYS A 19 -5.57 -10.03 -15.82
CA LYS A 19 -4.85 -11.16 -15.20
C LYS A 19 -3.64 -10.70 -14.35
N SER A 20 -3.14 -9.48 -14.54
CA SER A 20 -1.93 -8.95 -13.89
C SER A 20 -2.13 -7.74 -12.96
N LYS A 21 -3.25 -7.01 -13.04
CA LYS A 21 -3.50 -5.83 -12.19
C LYS A 21 -4.35 -6.22 -10.98
N SER A 22 -4.01 -5.70 -9.80
CA SER A 22 -4.81 -5.94 -8.61
C SER A 22 -6.15 -5.21 -8.67
N LYS A 23 -7.19 -5.75 -8.00
CA LYS A 23 -8.51 -5.09 -7.89
C LYS A 23 -8.41 -3.66 -7.35
N GLN A 24 -7.49 -3.41 -6.41
CA GLN A 24 -7.21 -2.08 -5.88
C GLN A 24 -6.68 -1.13 -6.97
N ALA A 25 -5.86 -1.61 -7.91
CA ALA A 25 -5.38 -0.80 -9.03
C ALA A 25 -6.51 -0.41 -9.97
N VAL A 26 -7.46 -1.32 -10.24
CA VAL A 26 -8.67 -1.00 -11.02
C VAL A 26 -9.51 0.06 -10.30
N PHE A 27 -9.69 -0.06 -8.99
CA PHE A 27 -10.40 0.94 -8.18
C PHE A 27 -9.72 2.31 -8.18
N ASN A 28 -8.39 2.36 -8.27
CA ASN A 28 -7.66 3.62 -8.41
C ASN A 28 -7.92 4.25 -9.78
N MET A 29 -7.97 3.46 -10.86
CA MET A 29 -8.20 3.95 -12.22
C MET A 29 -9.63 4.46 -12.42
N TYR A 30 -10.63 3.73 -11.89
CA TYR A 30 -12.05 4.03 -12.10
C TYR A 30 -12.73 4.68 -10.89
N LEU A 31 -11.97 5.42 -10.07
CA LEU A 31 -12.50 6.04 -8.86
C LEU A 31 -13.72 6.94 -9.14
N GLN A 32 -13.67 7.76 -10.20
CA GLN A 32 -14.76 8.68 -10.53
C GLN A 32 -16.07 7.94 -10.83
N ASN A 33 -16.01 6.84 -11.58
CA ASN A 33 -17.17 6.02 -11.89
C ASN A 33 -17.81 5.43 -10.63
N ILE A 34 -16.99 5.00 -9.66
CA ILE A 34 -17.48 4.47 -8.37
C ILE A 34 -18.15 5.57 -7.56
N LEU A 35 -17.54 6.76 -7.48
CA LEU A 35 -18.11 7.90 -6.77
C LEU A 35 -19.42 8.36 -7.40
N GLU A 36 -19.50 8.33 -8.72
CA GLU A 36 -20.73 8.65 -9.44
C GLU A 36 -21.82 7.60 -9.20
N ALA A 37 -21.49 6.31 -9.25
CA ALA A 37 -22.43 5.24 -8.92
C ALA A 37 -22.95 5.39 -7.47
N LYS A 38 -22.09 5.81 -6.54
CA LYS A 38 -22.45 5.99 -5.14
C LYS A 38 -23.48 7.09 -4.88
N LYS A 39 -23.64 8.05 -5.81
CA LYS A 39 -24.68 9.09 -5.73
C LYS A 39 -26.09 8.53 -5.93
N TYR A 40 -26.20 7.42 -6.67
CA TYR A 40 -27.49 6.85 -7.07
C TYR A 40 -27.78 5.49 -6.41
N TYR A 41 -26.74 4.77 -6.00
CA TYR A 41 -26.83 3.39 -5.52
C TYR A 41 -26.21 3.21 -4.12
N THR A 42 -26.72 2.24 -3.37
CA THR A 42 -26.13 1.83 -2.10
C THR A 42 -24.84 1.05 -2.32
N TRP A 43 -24.00 0.97 -1.28
CA TRP A 43 -22.79 0.16 -1.35
C TRP A 43 -23.09 -1.33 -1.53
N GLU A 44 -24.25 -1.80 -1.06
CA GLU A 44 -24.72 -3.18 -1.21
C GLU A 44 -25.01 -3.48 -2.69
N GLN A 45 -25.83 -2.63 -3.34
CA GLN A 45 -26.11 -2.75 -4.78
C GLN A 45 -24.84 -2.72 -5.64
N ILE A 46 -23.89 -1.84 -5.29
CA ILE A 46 -22.60 -1.75 -6.00
C ILE A 46 -21.78 -3.02 -5.80
N ALA A 47 -21.70 -3.53 -4.56
CA ALA A 47 -20.94 -4.73 -4.24
C ALA A 47 -21.54 -5.95 -4.93
N ASP A 48 -22.86 -6.14 -4.84
CA ASP A 48 -23.56 -7.27 -5.46
C ASP A 48 -23.39 -7.24 -6.98
N TYR A 49 -23.52 -6.07 -7.60
CA TYR A 49 -23.31 -5.93 -9.04
C TYR A 49 -21.89 -6.36 -9.43
N ILE A 50 -20.86 -5.86 -8.74
CA ILE A 50 -19.47 -6.20 -9.07
C ILE A 50 -19.20 -7.68 -8.81
N ASN A 51 -19.64 -8.22 -7.67
CA ASN A 51 -19.47 -9.63 -7.31
C ASN A 51 -20.10 -10.55 -8.36
N ASN A 52 -21.35 -10.28 -8.76
CA ASN A 52 -22.08 -11.07 -9.75
C ASN A 52 -21.41 -11.04 -11.13
N ASN A 53 -20.87 -9.89 -11.55
CA ASN A 53 -20.25 -9.73 -12.88
C ASN A 53 -18.78 -10.18 -12.94
N THR A 54 -18.10 -10.27 -11.80
CA THR A 54 -16.68 -10.67 -11.73
C THR A 54 -16.47 -12.04 -11.11
N LYS A 55 -17.56 -12.72 -10.71
CA LYS A 55 -17.54 -14.01 -9.99
C LYS A 55 -16.67 -13.94 -8.74
N THR A 56 -16.79 -12.85 -8.00
CA THR A 56 -16.08 -12.64 -6.73
C THR A 56 -17.06 -12.58 -5.57
N GLU A 57 -16.56 -12.84 -4.37
CA GLU A 57 -17.37 -12.84 -3.14
C GLU A 57 -16.72 -11.90 -2.11
N LEU A 58 -16.57 -10.64 -2.47
CA LEU A 58 -16.01 -9.63 -1.57
C LEU A 58 -17.11 -8.98 -0.74
N ALA A 59 -16.85 -8.83 0.55
CA ALA A 59 -17.74 -8.07 1.43
C ALA A 59 -17.81 -6.59 1.02
N GLN A 60 -18.97 -5.97 1.22
CA GLN A 60 -19.20 -4.53 0.99
C GLN A 60 -18.10 -3.64 1.59
N LYS A 61 -17.68 -3.95 2.83
CA LYS A 61 -16.61 -3.22 3.54
C LYS A 61 -15.29 -3.20 2.77
N THR A 62 -14.98 -4.25 2.02
CA THR A 62 -13.77 -4.33 1.20
C THR A 62 -13.81 -3.30 0.09
N TYR A 63 -14.94 -3.17 -0.61
CA TYR A 63 -15.13 -2.16 -1.66
C TYR A 63 -15.01 -0.74 -1.12
N ILE A 64 -15.66 -0.47 0.02
CA ILE A 64 -15.56 0.82 0.72
C ILE A 64 -14.09 1.15 1.01
N ASN A 65 -13.36 0.20 1.61
CA ASN A 65 -11.95 0.39 1.95
C ASN A 65 -11.08 0.65 0.71
N MET A 66 -11.32 -0.07 -0.39
CA MET A 66 -10.58 0.15 -1.64
C MET A 66 -10.85 1.54 -2.21
N THR A 67 -12.09 2.01 -2.16
CA THR A 67 -12.47 3.36 -2.61
C THR A 67 -11.86 4.44 -1.71
N GLU A 68 -11.86 4.28 -0.39
CA GLU A 68 -11.22 5.23 0.53
C GLU A 68 -9.70 5.31 0.31
N ARG A 69 -9.05 4.18 0.04
CA ARG A 69 -7.62 4.15 -0.32
C ARG A 69 -7.36 4.86 -1.66
N ALA A 70 -8.22 4.66 -2.64
CA ALA A 70 -8.12 5.35 -3.93
C ALA A 70 -8.27 6.87 -3.78
N LYS A 71 -9.26 7.34 -2.99
CA LYS A 71 -9.42 8.77 -2.67
C LYS A 71 -8.17 9.37 -2.02
N LYS A 72 -7.60 8.67 -1.03
CA LYS A 72 -6.38 9.13 -0.34
C LYS A 72 -5.20 9.28 -1.31
N ARG A 73 -5.06 8.36 -2.26
CA ARG A 73 -4.01 8.43 -3.29
C ARG A 73 -4.19 9.64 -4.21
N GLN A 74 -5.41 9.91 -4.67
CA GLN A 74 -5.68 11.06 -5.54
C GLN A 74 -5.26 12.39 -4.89
N LYS A 75 -5.57 12.56 -3.59
CA LYS A 75 -5.18 13.75 -2.81
C LYS A 75 -3.67 13.93 -2.62
N CYS A 76 -2.89 12.85 -2.70
CA CYS A 76 -1.43 12.91 -2.62
C CYS A 76 -0.78 13.18 -3.97
N THR A 77 -1.46 12.92 -5.08
CA THR A 77 -0.95 13.11 -6.45
C THR A 77 -1.34 14.44 -7.07
N GLU A 78 -2.32 15.16 -6.51
CA GLU A 78 -2.53 16.56 -6.86
C GLU A 78 -1.26 17.34 -6.44
N PRO A 79 -0.59 18.05 -7.38
CA PRO A 79 0.44 18.98 -6.98
C PRO A 79 -0.26 20.04 -6.15
N LYS A 80 -0.08 19.97 -4.82
CA LYS A 80 -0.31 21.13 -3.98
C LYS A 80 0.53 22.23 -4.60
N GLU A 81 -0.11 23.27 -5.13
CA GLU A 81 0.59 24.51 -5.46
C GLU A 81 1.42 24.87 -4.24
N GLN A 82 2.73 24.66 -4.36
CA GLN A 82 3.67 24.94 -3.31
C GLN A 82 3.85 26.44 -3.30
N THR A 83 2.98 27.18 -2.62
CA THR A 83 3.43 28.38 -1.92
C THR A 83 4.25 27.93 -0.71
N LYS A 84 5.43 27.37 -1.01
CA LYS A 84 6.53 27.30 -0.06
C LYS A 84 7.47 28.41 -0.47
N THR A 85 7.35 29.53 0.22
CA THR A 85 8.35 30.58 0.25
C THR A 85 9.73 29.94 0.44
N ILE A 86 10.62 30.27 -0.48
CA ILE A 86 12.00 29.84 -0.51
C ILE A 86 12.72 30.66 0.56
N ASP A 87 12.98 30.08 1.74
CA ASP A 87 14.01 30.63 2.61
C ASP A 87 15.34 30.00 2.20
N VAL A 88 16.00 30.68 1.26
CA VAL A 88 17.43 30.51 1.00
C VAL A 88 18.16 30.98 2.26
N ILE A 89 18.69 30.06 3.06
CA ILE A 89 19.78 30.39 3.97
C ILE A 89 21.07 29.92 3.30
N ASP A 90 21.67 30.86 2.59
CA ASP A 90 23.08 30.87 2.25
C ASP A 90 23.90 31.03 3.54
N GLN A 91 24.78 30.09 3.84
CA GLN A 91 26.00 30.36 4.60
C GLN A 91 27.16 29.55 4.03
N ASN A 92 28.16 30.31 3.59
CA ASN A 92 29.41 29.90 2.99
C ASN A 92 30.42 29.33 4.01
N GLU A 93 31.46 28.70 3.44
CA GLU A 93 32.85 28.51 3.93
C GLU A 93 33.25 27.28 4.77
N ALA A 94 33.80 26.31 4.02
CA ALA A 94 35.08 25.60 4.20
C ALA A 94 35.74 25.51 5.60
N LYS A 95 35.94 24.26 6.07
CA LYS A 95 37.26 23.59 6.27
C LYS A 95 37.11 22.34 7.17
N GLY A 96 37.90 21.31 6.87
CA GLY A 96 38.30 20.28 7.84
C GLY A 96 37.77 18.88 7.55
N ASP A 97 38.68 18.01 7.08
CA ASP A 97 38.49 16.56 7.00
C ASP A 97 38.33 15.95 8.40
N GLU A 98 37.10 15.57 8.76
CA GLU A 98 36.81 14.62 9.84
C GLU A 98 35.71 13.65 9.38
N PRO A 99 35.76 12.37 9.79
CA PRO A 99 34.80 11.37 9.31
C PRO A 99 33.39 11.75 9.76
N ARG A 100 32.55 12.08 8.78
CA ARG A 100 31.14 12.44 8.97
C ARG A 100 30.44 11.33 9.74
N GLY A 101 30.17 11.60 11.02
CA GLY A 101 29.37 10.73 11.89
C GLY A 101 28.07 10.36 11.20
N GLY A 102 27.85 9.06 11.03
CA GLY A 102 26.71 8.52 10.30
C GLY A 102 25.39 9.03 10.84
N VAL A 103 24.48 9.37 9.92
CA VAL A 103 23.07 9.62 10.25
C VAL A 103 22.52 8.35 10.88
N LYS A 104 22.32 8.33 12.21
CA LYS A 104 21.58 7.29 12.91
C LYS A 104 20.16 7.27 12.33
N GLY A 105 19.90 6.35 11.40
CA GLY A 105 18.56 6.08 10.91
C GLY A 105 17.65 5.61 12.04
N PHE A 106 16.34 5.67 11.83
CA PHE A 106 15.29 5.26 12.78
C PHE A 106 15.38 3.80 13.28
N PHE A 107 16.36 3.01 12.80
CA PHE A 107 16.70 1.66 13.26
C PHE A 107 17.90 1.61 14.23
N SER A 108 18.52 2.74 14.56
CA SER A 108 19.75 2.77 15.34
C SER A 108 19.51 2.83 16.85
N ASN A 109 18.95 1.76 17.41
CA ASN A 109 19.13 1.37 18.81
C ASN A 109 18.83 -0.13 18.97
N ILE A 110 19.69 -0.98 18.39
CA ILE A 110 19.96 -2.28 18.98
C ILE A 110 21.20 -2.05 19.82
N SER A 111 21.02 -1.86 21.13
CA SER A 111 22.13 -1.80 22.07
C SER A 111 22.85 -3.14 22.05
N GLU A 112 24.14 -3.11 21.72
CA GLU A 112 25.07 -4.21 21.94
C GLU A 112 25.11 -4.52 23.44
N ASN A 113 24.25 -5.44 23.90
CA ASN A 113 24.62 -6.25 25.05
C ASN A 113 25.53 -7.34 24.48
N LYS A 114 26.85 -7.10 24.52
CA LYS A 114 27.85 -8.15 24.44
C LYS A 114 27.65 -9.06 25.65
N LYS A 115 26.70 -9.99 25.57
CA LYS A 115 26.87 -11.27 26.24
C LYS A 115 27.73 -12.07 25.30
N GLU A 116 28.96 -12.33 25.72
CA GLU A 116 29.77 -13.41 25.18
C GLU A 116 28.88 -14.65 25.19
N ILE A 117 28.41 -15.04 24.01
CA ILE A 117 27.79 -16.34 23.83
C ILE A 117 28.99 -17.27 23.79
N GLU A 118 29.28 -17.90 24.92
CA GLU A 118 30.13 -19.10 24.92
C GLU A 118 29.56 -20.04 23.86
N HIS A 119 30.32 -20.19 22.79
CA HIS A 119 29.94 -21.09 21.72
C HIS A 119 30.24 -22.51 22.22
N ASP A 120 29.26 -23.15 22.86
CA ASP A 120 29.33 -24.58 23.15
C ASP A 120 29.22 -25.33 21.81
N PRO A 121 30.29 -26.00 21.33
CA PRO A 121 30.23 -26.76 20.08
C PRO A 121 29.47 -28.08 20.21
N SER A 122 28.91 -28.41 21.39
CA SER A 122 28.21 -29.68 21.63
C SER A 122 26.72 -29.69 21.24
N ALA A 123 26.14 -28.54 20.83
CA ALA A 123 24.76 -28.44 20.35
C ALA A 123 24.58 -29.12 18.98
N THR A 124 24.68 -30.45 19.02
CA THR A 124 24.59 -31.37 17.90
C THR A 124 23.12 -31.48 17.50
N ASN A 125 22.86 -31.47 16.19
CA ASN A 125 21.53 -31.52 15.55
C ASN A 125 20.76 -32.85 15.80
N GLU A 126 20.59 -33.30 17.03
CA GLU A 126 19.87 -34.55 17.35
C GLU A 126 18.41 -34.52 16.89
N LYS A 127 17.79 -33.34 16.76
CA LYS A 127 16.39 -33.23 16.30
C LYS A 127 16.17 -33.53 14.82
N PHE A 128 17.22 -33.73 14.02
CA PHE A 128 17.09 -34.08 12.60
C PHE A 128 17.24 -35.56 12.29
N ILE A 129 17.77 -36.38 13.21
CA ILE A 129 18.10 -37.78 12.92
C ILE A 129 16.86 -38.69 13.01
N ASN A 130 15.86 -38.36 13.85
CA ASN A 130 14.69 -39.22 14.07
C ASN A 130 13.57 -39.08 13.01
N LYS A 131 13.85 -38.55 11.81
CA LYS A 131 12.86 -38.55 10.71
C LYS A 131 13.19 -39.55 9.59
N TYR A 132 14.38 -40.15 9.59
CA TYR A 132 14.82 -41.07 8.55
C TYR A 132 15.50 -42.34 9.07
N LEU A 133 15.25 -42.71 10.33
CA LEU A 133 15.48 -44.07 10.84
C LEU A 133 14.15 -44.77 11.05
#